data_AF-A0A9D6QZS0-F1
#
_entry.id   AF-A0A9D6QZS0-F1
#
_cell.length_a   1.000
_cell.length_b   1.000
_cell.length_c   1.000
_cell.angle_alpha   90.00
_cell.angle_beta   90.00
_cell.angle_gamma   90.00
#
_symmetry.space_group_name_H-M   'P 1'
#
loop_
_entity.id
_entity.type
_entity.pdbx_description
1 polymer ?
#
loop_
_entity_poly.entity_id
_entity_poly.type
_entity_poly.pdbx_seq_one_letter_code
_entity_poly.pdbx_strand_id
1 'polypeptide(L)' 'MTIPFALYVIFRLLYLIHVKNEGGSPEEMVLRDKPLLASILLWGAMSAGILFFFGRA' A
#
# COMPACT_ATOMS: atom_id res chain seq x y z
N MET A 1 -8.00 -20.74 1.19
CA MET A 1 -8.58 -19.51 0.60
C MET A 1 -7.65 -18.30 0.84
N THR A 2 -6.41 -18.36 0.36
CA THR A 2 -5.40 -17.27 0.54
C THR A 2 -4.47 -17.18 -0.67
N ILE A 3 -4.25 -18.33 -1.32
CA ILE A 3 -3.52 -18.51 -2.58
C ILE A 3 -3.91 -17.48 -3.66
N PRO A 4 -5.19 -17.23 -4.00
CA PRO A 4 -5.53 -16.24 -5.02
C PRO A 4 -5.15 -14.79 -4.63
N PHE A 5 -5.13 -14.48 -3.33
CA PHE A 5 -4.76 -13.15 -2.83
C PHE A 5 -3.24 -12.93 -2.91
N ALA A 6 -2.46 -13.95 -2.53
CA ALA A 6 -1.00 -13.93 -2.63
C ALA A 6 -0.54 -13.82 -4.11
N LEU A 7 -1.21 -14.53 -5.01
CA LEU A 7 -0.90 -14.47 -6.44
C LEU A 7 -1.18 -13.08 -7.03
N TYR A 8 -2.29 -12.44 -6.66
CA TYR A 8 -2.60 -11.09 -7.13
C TYR A 8 -1.51 -10.08 -6.73
N VAL A 9 -1.03 -10.14 -5.50
CA VAL A 9 0.03 -9.25 -4.99
C VAL A 9 1.34 -9.46 -5.76
N ILE A 10 1.77 -10.70 -5.93
CA ILE A 10 3.02 -11.05 -6.62
C ILE A 10 2.94 -10.65 -8.09
N PHE A 11 1.86 -11.01 -8.78
CA PHE A 11 1.70 -10.68 -10.20
C PHE A 11 1.59 -9.17 -10.44
N ARG A 12 0.95 -8.43 -9.54
CA ARG A 12 0.82 -6.98 -9.68
C ARG A 12 2.16 -6.26 -9.46
N LEU A 13 2.98 -6.74 -8.54
CA LEU A 13 4.35 -6.27 -8.35
C LEU A 13 5.20 -6.54 -9.60
N LEU A 14 5.15 -7.76 -10.12
CA LEU A 14 5.88 -8.13 -11.33
C LEU A 14 5.41 -7.34 -12.55
N TYR A 15 4.10 -7.07 -12.68
CA TYR A 15 3.54 -6.25 -13.75
C TYR A 15 4.03 -4.79 -13.70
N LEU A 16 4.08 -4.17 -12.51
CA LEU A 16 4.59 -2.80 -12.38
C LEU A 16 6.08 -2.72 -12.74
N ILE A 17 6.87 -3.69 -12.27
CA ILE A 17 8.32 -3.74 -12.54
C ILE A 17 8.61 -4.03 -14.02
N HIS A 18 7.98 -5.04 -14.62
CA HIS A 18 8.33 -5.51 -15.97
C HIS A 18 7.55 -4.82 -17.09
N VAL A 19 6.25 -4.53 -16.89
CA VAL A 19 5.38 -4.00 -17.97
C VAL A 19 5.37 -2.48 -17.98
N LYS A 20 5.30 -1.85 -16.80
CA LYS A 20 5.36 -0.39 -16.73
C LYS A 20 6.79 0.17 -16.79
N ASN A 21 7.82 -0.68 -16.74
CA ASN A 21 9.22 -0.26 -16.64
C ASN A 21 9.45 0.75 -15.50
N GLU A 22 8.59 0.71 -14.48
CA GLU A 22 8.75 1.50 -13.25
C GLU A 22 9.70 0.73 -12.35
N GLY A 23 10.98 0.68 -12.74
CA GLY A 23 12.09 0.16 -11.94
C GLY A 23 12.64 1.19 -10.95
N GLY A 24 11.79 2.13 -10.50
CA GLY A 24 12.12 3.17 -9.53
C GLY A 24 11.85 2.71 -8.09
N SER A 25 12.30 3.51 -7.12
CA SER A 25 12.12 3.24 -5.70
C SER A 25 10.63 2.95 -5.40
N PRO A 26 10.28 1.91 -4.62
CA PRO A 26 8.89 1.59 -4.29
C PRO A 26 8.11 2.77 -3.67
N GLU A 27 8.82 3.73 -3.08
CA GLU A 27 8.30 5.03 -2.61
C GLU A 27 7.72 5.90 -3.74
N GLU A 28 8.36 5.96 -4.90
CA GLU A 28 7.86 6.73 -6.06
C GLU A 28 6.62 6.08 -6.67
N MET A 29 6.59 4.76 -6.74
CA MET A 29 5.39 4.02 -7.18
C MET A 29 4.19 4.31 -6.25
N VAL A 30 4.44 4.35 -4.95
CA VAL A 30 3.43 4.73 -3.95
C VAL A 30 2.97 6.18 -4.14
N LEU A 31 3.90 7.10 -4.42
CA LEU A 31 3.59 8.51 -4.68
C LEU A 31 2.84 8.74 -6.00
N ARG A 32 3.07 7.89 -7.02
CA ARG A 32 2.44 8.00 -8.34
C ARG A 32 1.03 7.40 -8.37
N ASP A 33 0.78 6.33 -7.61
CA ASP A 33 -0.51 5.67 -7.50
C ASP A 33 -1.37 6.30 -6.39
N LYS A 34 -2.04 7.40 -6.72
CA LYS A 34 -2.96 8.17 -5.84
C LYS A 34 -3.91 7.30 -4.98
N PRO A 35 -4.57 6.24 -5.50
CA PRO A 35 -5.40 5.38 -4.66
C PRO A 35 -4.62 4.54 -3.65
N LEU A 36 -3.37 4.14 -3.95
CA LEU A 36 -2.50 3.45 -3.01
C LEU A 36 -2.08 4.40 -1.87
N LEU A 37 -1.72 5.63 -2.23
CA LEU A 37 -1.35 6.67 -1.27
C LEU A 37 -2.50 7.05 -0.34
N ALA A 38 -3.72 7.19 -0.88
CA ALA A 38 -4.92 7.43 -0.09
C ALA A 38 -5.19 6.29 0.92
N SER A 39 -4.96 5.04 0.52
CA SER A 39 -5.13 3.88 1.40
C SER A 39 -4.13 3.88 2.56
N ILE A 40 -2.86 4.21 2.28
CA ILE A 40 -1.81 4.32 3.31
C ILE A 40 -2.10 5.47 4.28
N LEU A 41 -2.52 6.63 3.77
CA LEU A 41 -2.89 7.78 4.60
C LEU A 41 -4.08 7.48 5.51
N LEU A 42 -5.14 6.85 4.97
CA LEU A 42 -6.31 6.46 5.75
C LEU A 42 -5.94 5.44 6.85
N TRP A 43 -5.08 4.49 6.54
CA TRP A 43 -4.60 3.51 7.53
C TRP A 43 -3.74 4.17 8.62
N GLY A 44 -2.84 5.08 8.25
CA GLY A 44 -2.03 5.85 9.20
C GLY A 44 -2.89 6.73 10.12
N ALA A 45 -3.89 7.43 9.56
CA ALA A 45 -4.83 8.25 10.31
C ALA A 45 -5.67 7.41 11.28
N MET A 46 -6.15 6.24 10.86
CA MET A 46 -6.91 5.34 11.72
C MET A 46 -6.05 4.79 12.86
N SER A 47 -4.82 4.36 12.57
CA SER A 47 -3.89 3.84 13.59
C SER A 47 -3.51 4.92 14.60
N ALA A 48 -3.24 6.14 14.13
CA ALA A 48 -2.98 7.29 15.01
C ALA A 48 -4.20 7.66 15.85
N GLY A 49 -5.41 7.61 15.27
CA GLY A 49 -6.66 7.84 15.99
C GLY A 49 -6.89 6.83 17.11
N ILE A 50 -6.63 5.53 16.86
CA ILE A 50 -6.74 4.48 17.87
C ILE A 50 -5.73 4.69 18.99
N LEU A 51 -4.45 4.97 18.67
CA LEU A 51 -3.43 5.23 19.68
C LEU A 51 -3.74 6.47 20.53
N PHE A 52 -4.27 7.53 19.91
CA PHE A 52 -4.68 8.73 20.62
C PHE A 52 -5.88 8.50 21.52
N PHE A 53 -6.86 7.71 21.06
CA PHE A 53 -8.06 7.39 21.84
C PHE A 53 -7.75 6.43 23.00
N PHE A 54 -6.90 5.42 22.77
CA PHE A 54 -6.51 4.43 23.77
C PHE A 54 -5.45 4.95 24.75
N GLY A 55 -4.56 5.84 24.30
CA GLY A 55 -3.60 6.52 25.18
C GLY A 55 -4.23 7.62 26.06
N ARG A 56 -5.52 7.93 25.84
CA ARG A 56 -6.31 8.86 26.67
C ARG A 56 -7.30 8.17 27.63
N ALA A 57 -7.41 6.85 27.61
CA ALA A 57 -8.25 6.04 28.51
C ALA A 57 -7.40 5.39 29.62
#